data_AF-A0A7I7QY23-F1
#
_entry.id   AF-A0A7I7QY23-F1
#
_cell.length_a   1.000
_cell.length_b   1.000
_cell.length_c   1.000
_cell.angle_alpha   90.00
_cell.angle_beta   90.00
_cell.angle_gamma   90.00
#
_symmetry.space_group_name_H-M   'P 1'
#
loop_
_entity.id
_entity.type
_entity.pdbx_description
1 polymer ?
#
loop_
_entity_poly.entity_id
_entity_poly.type
_entity_poly.pdbx_seq_one_letter_code
_entity_poly.pdbx_strand_id
1 'polypeptide(L)'
;MRAFLIGAAAIGNTRLGSELEILLALGAAHGTDALLAALHRAVAFRRFRAADVRSILAAGTGAPQPRPAGEALILDLPVAPTRSLDAYKITPAVVDGEVIS
;
A
#
# COMPACT_ATOMS: atom_id res chain seq x y z
N MET A 1 2.18 -20.74 3.65
CA MET A 1 3.61 -21.12 3.77
C MET A 1 4.25 -21.55 2.44
N ARG A 2 3.80 -22.62 1.77
CA ARG A 2 4.43 -23.16 0.54
C ARG A 2 4.81 -22.11 -0.52
N ALA A 3 3.90 -21.22 -0.88
CA ALA A 3 4.14 -20.19 -1.91
C ALA A 3 5.27 -19.21 -1.53
N PHE A 4 5.45 -18.92 -0.24
CA PHE A 4 6.54 -18.09 0.25
C PHE A 4 7.89 -18.79 0.06
N LEU A 5 7.98 -20.09 0.38
CA LEU A 5 9.21 -20.87 0.21
C LEU A 5 9.62 -20.99 -1.26
N ILE A 6 8.65 -21.23 -2.14
CA ILE A 6 8.87 -21.24 -3.60
C ILE A 6 9.40 -19.89 -4.07
N GLY A 7 8.79 -18.79 -3.63
CA GLY A 7 9.25 -17.44 -3.98
C GLY A 7 10.64 -17.11 -3.44
N ALA A 8 10.92 -17.47 -2.19
CA ALA A 8 12.23 -17.28 -1.56
C ALA A 8 13.34 -18.06 -2.30
N ALA A 9 13.06 -19.30 -2.71
CA ALA A 9 13.96 -20.09 -3.53
C ALA A 9 14.15 -19.48 -4.93
N ALA A 10 13.06 -19.03 -5.57
CA ALA A 10 13.10 -18.44 -6.91
C ALA A 10 13.90 -17.13 -6.97
N ILE A 11 13.94 -16.34 -5.90
CA ILE A 11 14.79 -15.14 -5.82
C ILE A 11 16.24 -15.47 -5.40
N GLY A 12 16.60 -16.75 -5.25
CA GLY A 12 17.95 -17.16 -4.88
C GLY A 12 18.32 -16.88 -3.43
N ASN A 13 17.37 -17.02 -2.48
CA ASN A 13 17.68 -16.80 -1.06
C ASN A 13 18.58 -17.91 -0.49
N THR A 14 19.90 -17.72 -0.54
CA THR A 14 20.90 -18.65 0.00
C THR A 14 20.90 -18.76 1.53
N ARG A 15 20.21 -17.84 2.23
CA ARG A 15 20.13 -17.78 3.71
C ARG A 15 18.79 -18.30 4.24
N LEU A 16 18.04 -19.05 3.44
CA LEU A 16 16.70 -19.51 3.79
C LEU A 16 16.64 -20.25 5.14
N GLY A 17 17.62 -21.10 5.45
CA GLY A 17 17.69 -21.81 6.75
C GLY A 17 17.66 -20.86 7.94
N SER A 18 18.53 -19.84 7.96
CA SER A 18 18.53 -18.83 9.03
C SER A 18 17.26 -17.97 9.05
N GLU A 19 16.65 -17.73 7.90
CA GLU A 19 15.38 -16.98 7.86
C GLU A 19 14.21 -17.79 8.40
N LEU A 20 14.20 -19.11 8.22
CA LEU A 20 13.18 -19.98 8.80
C LEU A 20 13.20 -19.94 10.33
N GLU A 21 14.38 -19.94 10.95
CA GLU A 21 14.51 -19.78 12.41
C GLU A 21 13.87 -18.47 12.89
N ILE A 22 14.09 -17.38 12.16
CA ILE A 22 13.47 -16.07 12.47
C ILE A 22 11.93 -16.15 12.30
N LEU A 23 11.45 -16.80 11.25
CA LEU A 23 10.00 -16.97 11.02
C LEU A 23 9.33 -17.83 12.10
N LEU A 24 10.00 -18.88 12.57
CA LEU A 24 9.53 -19.72 13.68
C LEU A 24 9.47 -18.92 14.98
N ALA A 25 10.49 -18.12 15.28
CA ALA A 25 10.51 -17.23 16.44
C ALA A 25 9.40 -16.16 16.36
N LEU A 26 9.15 -15.59 15.18
CA LEU A 26 8.03 -14.66 14.96
C LEU A 26 6.68 -15.33 15.20
N GLY A 27 6.51 -16.59 14.74
CA GLY A 27 5.31 -17.38 14.99
C GLY A 27 5.07 -17.66 16.46
N ALA A 28 6.12 -17.99 17.21
CA ALA A 28 6.04 -18.18 18.66
C ALA A 28 5.61 -16.89 19.39
N ALA A 29 6.05 -15.71 18.92
CA ALA A 29 5.75 -14.43 19.55
C ALA A 29 4.37 -13.85 19.20
N HIS A 30 3.86 -14.06 17.99
CA HIS A 30 2.63 -13.43 17.50
C HIS A 30 1.46 -14.41 17.29
N GLY A 31 1.72 -15.71 17.38
CA GLY A 31 0.77 -16.77 17.05
C GLY A 31 0.78 -17.13 15.56
N THR A 32 0.32 -18.36 15.28
CA THR A 32 0.34 -18.97 13.95
C THR A 32 -0.53 -18.24 12.93
N ASP A 33 -1.72 -17.77 13.34
CA ASP A 33 -2.66 -17.12 12.41
C ASP A 33 -2.13 -15.77 11.92
N ALA A 34 -1.57 -14.98 12.84
CA ALA A 34 -0.93 -13.71 12.49
C ALA A 34 0.26 -13.92 11.55
N LEU A 35 1.09 -14.95 11.82
CA LEU A 35 2.19 -15.32 10.93
C LEU A 35 1.70 -15.75 9.55
N LEU A 36 0.64 -16.58 9.48
CA LEU A 36 0.11 -17.06 8.21
C LEU A 36 -0.46 -15.91 7.36
N ALA A 37 -1.19 -14.99 7.99
CA ALA A 37 -1.69 -13.79 7.33
C ALA A 37 -0.55 -12.91 6.81
N ALA A 38 0.50 -12.71 7.62
CA ALA A 38 1.68 -11.94 7.21
C ALA A 38 2.42 -12.59 6.03
N LEU A 39 2.55 -13.92 6.02
CA LEU A 39 3.17 -14.67 4.91
C LEU A 39 2.36 -14.57 3.62
N HIS A 40 1.03 -14.70 3.67
CA HIS A 40 0.17 -14.53 2.50
C HIS A 40 0.33 -13.14 1.89
N ARG A 41 0.43 -12.14 2.75
CA ARG A 41 0.64 -10.76 2.35
C ARG A 41 2.04 -10.53 1.78
N ALA A 42 3.08 -11.09 2.39
CA ALA A 42 4.44 -11.04 1.87
C ALA A 42 4.51 -11.62 0.45
N VAL A 43 3.84 -12.75 0.21
CA VAL A 43 3.69 -13.36 -1.13
C VAL A 43 2.97 -12.42 -2.10
N ALA A 44 1.86 -11.81 -1.69
CA ALA A 44 1.09 -10.87 -2.52
C ALA A 44 1.92 -9.64 -2.93
N PHE A 45 2.81 -9.17 -2.04
CA PHE A 45 3.76 -8.09 -2.32
C PHE A 45 5.06 -8.55 -2.99
N ARG A 46 5.22 -9.85 -3.27
CA ARG A 46 6.46 -10.46 -3.81
C ARG A 46 7.70 -10.18 -2.95
N ARG A 47 7.50 -10.10 -1.64
CA ARG A 47 8.52 -9.91 -0.61
C ARG A 47 8.77 -11.23 0.11
N PHE A 48 10.01 -11.72 0.05
CA PHE A 48 10.36 -13.08 0.50
C PHE A 48 11.44 -13.11 1.57
N ARG A 49 11.58 -12.05 2.37
CA ARG A 49 12.52 -11.99 3.51
C ARG A 49 11.78 -12.03 4.84
N ALA A 50 12.39 -12.63 5.86
CA ALA A 50 11.87 -12.63 7.23
C ALA A 50 11.70 -11.20 7.79
N ALA A 51 12.58 -10.26 7.39
CA ALA A 51 12.44 -8.85 7.72
C ALA A 51 11.12 -8.24 7.19
N ASP A 52 10.71 -8.61 5.98
CA ASP A 52 9.45 -8.14 5.40
C ASP A 52 8.24 -8.65 6.19
N VAL A 53 8.27 -9.93 6.60
CA VAL A 53 7.22 -10.54 7.44
C VAL A 53 7.14 -9.83 8.79
N ARG A 54 8.28 -9.50 9.40
CA ARG A 54 8.33 -8.70 10.63
C ARG A 54 7.72 -7.31 10.43
N SER A 55 8.05 -6.62 9.34
CA SER A 55 7.46 -5.32 9.02
C SER A 55 5.95 -5.40 8.82
N ILE A 56 5.45 -6.47 8.19
CA ILE A 56 4.01 -6.70 8.01
C ILE A 56 3.31 -6.94 9.36
N LEU A 57 3.90 -7.76 10.23
CA LEU A 57 3.37 -8.00 11.57
C LEU A 57 3.31 -6.72 12.40
N ALA A 58 4.38 -5.91 12.35
CA ALA A 58 4.45 -4.63 13.06
C ALA A 58 3.43 -3.60 12.55
N ALA A 59 3.11 -3.61 11.25
CA ALA A 59 2.12 -2.72 10.67
C ALA A 59 0.66 -3.13 10.98
N GLY A 60 0.44 -4.37 11.41
CA GLY A 60 -0.87 -4.86 11.86
C GLY A 60 -1.97 -4.72 10.80
N THR A 61 -3.17 -4.36 11.24
CA THR A 61 -4.36 -4.18 10.37
C THR A 61 -4.30 -2.93 9.49
N GLY A 62 -3.39 -1.99 9.76
CA GLY A 62 -3.26 -0.73 9.01
C GLY A 62 -2.57 -0.88 7.66
N ALA A 63 -2.03 -2.05 7.35
CA ALA A 63 -1.24 -2.21 6.16
C ALA A 63 -2.16 -2.44 4.91
N PRO A 64 -1.88 -1.88 3.71
CA PRO A 64 -2.73 -2.02 2.50
C PRO A 64 -2.79 -3.44 1.91
N GLN A 65 -3.95 -3.99 1.57
CA GLN A 65 -4.01 -5.32 0.93
C GLN A 65 -3.79 -5.20 -0.60
N PRO A 66 -2.81 -5.89 -1.21
CA PRO A 66 -2.64 -5.89 -2.66
C PRO A 66 -3.90 -6.38 -3.34
N ARG A 67 -4.44 -5.56 -4.25
CA ARG A 67 -5.55 -5.95 -5.13
C ARG A 67 -4.99 -6.04 -6.55
N PRO A 68 -5.40 -7.05 -7.35
CA PRO A 68 -5.09 -7.03 -8.77
C PRO A 68 -5.55 -5.71 -9.39
N ALA A 69 -4.90 -5.30 -10.48
CA ALA A 69 -5.36 -4.15 -11.25
C ALA A 69 -6.83 -4.38 -11.64
N GLY A 70 -7.64 -3.33 -11.50
CA GLY A 70 -9.01 -3.34 -12.00
C GLY A 70 -9.02 -3.41 -13.53
N GLU A 71 -10.20 -3.69 -14.08
CA GLU A 71 -10.43 -3.56 -15.51
C GLU A 71 -10.27 -2.10 -15.96
N ALA A 72 -9.86 -1.90 -17.20
CA ALA A 72 -9.82 -0.57 -17.79
C ALA A 72 -11.24 0.01 -17.76
N LEU A 73 -11.39 1.16 -17.10
CA LEU A 73 -12.65 1.88 -17.10
C LEU A 73 -12.84 2.54 -18.47
N ILE A 74 -13.55 1.88 -19.38
CA ILE A 74 -13.88 2.40 -20.71
C ILE A 74 -15.30 2.96 -20.66
N LEU A 75 -15.39 4.28 -20.50
CA LEU A 75 -16.62 5.03 -20.70
C LEU A 75 -16.33 6.31 -21.47
N ASP A 76 -17.29 6.72 -22.30
CA ASP A 76 -17.32 8.09 -22.80
C ASP A 76 -17.56 9.01 -21.61
N LEU A 77 -16.53 9.78 -21.27
CA LEU A 77 -16.63 10.77 -20.20
C LEU A 77 -17.59 11.87 -20.64
N PRO A 78 -18.57 12.26 -19.80
CA PRO A 78 -19.40 13.41 -20.10
C PRO A 78 -18.52 14.65 -20.17
N VAL A 79 -18.71 15.45 -21.22
CA VAL A 79 -18.03 16.75 -21.34
C VAL A 79 -18.60 17.68 -20.26
N ALA A 80 -17.80 17.97 -19.24
CA ALA A 80 -18.15 18.96 -18.24
C ALA A 80 -18.05 20.37 -18.84
N PRO A 81 -19.00 21.28 -18.56
CA PRO A 81 -18.88 22.67 -18.96
C PRO A 81 -17.61 23.29 -18.38
N THR A 82 -16.72 23.79 -19.23
CA THR A 82 -15.51 24.49 -18.78
C THR A 82 -15.87 25.93 -18.39
N ARG A 83 -15.55 26.33 -17.16
CA ARG A 83 -15.69 27.71 -16.68
C ARG A 83 -14.32 28.37 -16.60
N SER A 84 -14.20 29.63 -17.04
CA SER A 84 -12.95 30.38 -16.86
C SER A 84 -12.61 30.55 -15.39
N LEU A 85 -11.33 30.45 -15.05
CA LEU A 85 -10.80 30.74 -13.70
C LEU A 85 -11.07 32.20 -13.29
N ASP A 86 -11.20 33.11 -14.26
CA ASP A 86 -11.59 34.50 -13.99
C ASP A 86 -12.94 34.60 -13.29
N ALA A 87 -13.85 33.65 -13.55
CA ALA A 87 -15.17 33.62 -12.95
C ALA A 87 -15.15 33.23 -11.45
N TYR A 88 -13.98 32.83 -10.93
CA TYR A 88 -13.73 32.56 -9.52
C TYR A 88 -12.85 33.63 -8.86
N LYS A 89 -12.51 34.72 -9.59
CA LYS A 89 -11.82 35.84 -8.96
C LYS A 89 -12.67 36.38 -7.83
N ILE A 90 -12.13 36.29 -6.63
CA ILE A 90 -12.67 36.96 -5.46
C ILE A 90 -12.31 38.43 -5.64
N THR A 91 -13.24 39.23 -6.15
CA THR A 91 -13.08 40.68 -6.12
C THR A 91 -13.19 41.11 -4.66
N PRO A 92 -12.22 41.85 -4.11
CA PRO A 92 -12.41 42.46 -2.80
C PRO A 92 -13.68 43.31 -2.86
N ALA A 93 -14.57 43.11 -1.89
CA ALA A 93 -15.81 43.89 -1.82
C ALA A 93 -15.42 45.37 -1.76
N VAL A 94 -15.79 46.14 -2.79
CA VAL A 94 -15.77 47.60 -2.72
C VAL A 94 -16.88 47.98 -1.73
N VAL A 95 -16.50 48.14 -0.47
CA VAL A 95 -17.25 48.97 0.47
C VAL A 95 -16.82 50.40 0.18
N ASP A 96 -17.68 51.12 -0.56
CA ASP A 96 -17.67 52.57 -0.77
C ASP A 96 -16.31 53.29 -0.72
N GLY A 97 -15.50 53.10 -1.76
CA GLY A 97 -14.69 54.21 -2.28
C GLY A 97 -13.44 54.64 -1.51
N GLU A 98 -12.68 53.73 -0.92
CA GLU A 98 -11.31 54.08 -0.48
C GLU A 98 -10.26 53.05 -0.93
N VAL A 99 -9.35 53.52 -1.79
CA VAL A 99 -8.11 52.84 -2.16
C VAL A 99 -7.09 53.07 -1.04
N ILE A 100 -6.70 52.00 -0.35
CA ILE A 100 -5.47 52.01 0.48
C ILE A 100 -4.33 51.40 -0.34
N SER A 101 -3.28 52.20 -0.55
CA SER A 101 -2.00 51.82 -1.16
C SER A 101 -1.14 50.97 -0.21
#